data_AF-A0A4Q6BP55-F1
#
_entry.id   AF-A0A4Q6BP55-F1
#
_cell.length_a   1.000
_cell.length_b   1.000
_cell.length_c   1.000
_cell.angle_alpha   90.00
_cell.angle_beta   90.00
_cell.angle_gamma   90.00
#
_symmetry.space_group_name_H-M   'P 1'
#
loop_
_entity.id
_entity.type
_entity.pdbx_description
1 polymer ?
#
loop_
_entity_poly.entity_id
_entity_poly.type
_entity_poly.pdbx_seq_one_letter_code
_entity_poly.pdbx_strand_id
1 'polypeptide(L)'
;SLATLSAGMSFGPAQITLFRALMASEDVTRVSGGKFPRVTISDMPAVQRMIAEIEPSVHIISATLGRSIYAYRKYPRIDISKNLGLLATIFNVGYEVQRATKLSQANIFAKTETMQLPKENYFGYFANEHEQEIRALVNEVN
;
A
#
# COMPACT_ATOMS: atom_id res chain seq x y z
N SER A 1 16.07 17.28 3.85
CA SER A 1 15.01 17.24 4.89
C SER A 1 14.05 16.10 4.56
N LEU A 2 13.13 15.70 5.46
CA LEU A 2 12.06 14.73 5.14
C LEU A 2 11.26 15.13 3.89
N ALA A 3 11.13 16.43 3.63
CA ALA A 3 10.50 16.96 2.43
C ALA A 3 11.21 16.51 1.14
N THR A 4 12.55 16.44 1.11
CA THR A 4 13.35 15.97 -0.04
C THR A 4 13.13 14.48 -0.32
N LEU A 5 12.88 13.66 0.71
CA LEU A 5 12.58 12.22 0.56
C LEU A 5 11.12 11.94 0.19
N SER A 6 10.21 12.87 0.49
CA SER A 6 8.80 12.82 0.10
C SER A 6 8.51 13.44 -1.27
N ALA A 7 9.49 14.14 -1.85
CA ALA A 7 9.32 14.94 -3.06
C ALA A 7 9.16 14.03 -4.29
N GLY A 8 7.92 13.57 -4.53
CA GLY A 8 7.30 13.22 -5.82
C GLY A 8 7.95 12.16 -6.72
N MET A 9 9.19 11.75 -6.48
CA MET A 9 9.93 10.85 -7.34
C MET A 9 9.76 9.40 -6.84
N SER A 10 9.19 8.58 -7.71
CA SER A 10 9.09 7.14 -7.58
C SER A 10 10.12 6.46 -8.46
N PHE A 11 10.68 5.34 -7.99
CA PHE A 11 11.74 4.63 -8.69
C PHE A 11 11.42 3.14 -8.80
N GLY A 12 12.13 2.48 -9.71
CA GLY A 12 12.07 1.04 -9.89
C GLY A 12 10.78 0.54 -10.54
N PRO A 13 10.66 -0.78 -10.70
CA PRO A 13 9.56 -1.41 -11.44
C PRO A 13 8.19 -1.17 -10.76
N ALA A 14 8.19 -1.01 -9.45
CA ALA A 14 6.98 -0.80 -8.65
C ALA A 14 6.63 0.67 -8.40
N GLN A 15 7.39 1.62 -8.96
CA GLN A 15 7.20 3.06 -8.73
C GLN A 15 7.11 3.40 -7.23
N ILE A 16 8.12 2.98 -6.45
CA ILE A 16 8.17 3.16 -5.00
C ILE A 16 8.95 4.43 -4.64
N THR A 17 8.45 5.22 -3.70
CA THR A 17 9.17 6.38 -3.14
C THR A 17 10.16 5.93 -2.07
N LEU A 18 11.26 6.69 -1.89
CA LEU A 18 12.26 6.42 -0.85
C LEU A 18 11.64 6.36 0.56
N PHE A 19 10.72 7.28 0.85
CA PHE A 19 10.00 7.29 2.12
C PHE A 19 9.19 6.01 2.34
N ARG A 20 8.49 5.51 1.31
CA ARG A 20 7.71 4.26 1.41
C ARG A 20 8.61 3.06 1.66
N ALA A 21 9.76 2.98 0.99
CA ALA A 21 10.72 1.91 1.22
C ALA A 21 11.24 1.91 2.68
N LEU A 22 11.59 3.08 3.22
CA LEU A 22 11.99 3.23 4.62
C LEU A 22 10.88 2.80 5.59
N MET A 23 9.64 3.24 5.34
CA MET A 23 8.49 2.91 6.21
C MET A 23 8.12 1.42 6.17
N ALA A 24 8.26 0.77 5.02
CA ALA A 24 7.94 -0.64 4.84
C ALA A 24 9.08 -1.56 5.25
N SER A 25 10.30 -1.06 5.45
CA SER A 25 11.50 -1.88 5.56
C SER A 25 11.47 -2.92 6.69
N GLU A 26 10.94 -2.54 7.86
CA GLU A 26 10.78 -3.46 8.98
C GLU A 26 9.77 -4.56 8.67
N ASP A 27 8.63 -4.21 8.06
CA ASP A 27 7.62 -5.18 7.62
C ASP A 27 8.17 -6.10 6.53
N VAL A 28 8.97 -5.58 5.59
CA VAL A 28 9.64 -6.38 4.55
C VAL A 28 10.64 -7.34 5.16
N THR A 29 11.45 -6.89 6.12
CA THR A 29 12.40 -7.75 6.83
C THR A 29 11.66 -8.92 7.50
N ARG A 30 10.56 -8.61 8.20
CA ARG A 30 9.74 -9.61 8.89
C ARG A 30 9.05 -10.59 7.92
N VAL A 31 8.39 -10.09 6.88
CA VAL A 31 7.62 -10.90 5.92
C VAL A 31 8.53 -11.75 5.03
N SER A 32 9.75 -11.27 4.74
CA SER A 32 10.74 -12.02 3.96
C SER A 32 11.58 -13.01 4.77
N GLY A 33 11.27 -13.20 6.07
CA GLY A 33 12.04 -14.09 6.95
C GLY A 33 13.49 -13.63 7.17
N GLY A 34 13.74 -12.31 7.08
CA GLY A 34 15.06 -11.72 7.22
C GLY A 34 15.89 -11.70 5.93
N LYS A 35 15.37 -12.20 4.79
CA LYS A 35 16.07 -12.17 3.50
C LYS A 35 16.48 -10.77 3.08
N PHE A 36 15.62 -9.77 3.34
CA PHE A 36 15.92 -8.37 3.06
C PHE A 36 16.14 -7.62 4.39
N PRO A 37 17.37 -7.19 4.70
CA PRO A 37 17.67 -6.47 5.93
C PRO A 37 16.93 -5.12 6.01
N ARG A 38 16.66 -4.68 7.24
CA ARG A 38 16.07 -3.37 7.49
C ARG A 38 17.03 -2.27 7.03
N VAL A 39 16.54 -1.37 6.19
CA VAL A 39 17.25 -0.19 5.72
C VAL A 39 16.85 1.03 6.54
N THR A 40 17.76 2.00 6.61
CA THR A 40 17.57 3.23 7.38
C THR A 40 18.00 4.43 6.56
N ILE A 41 17.64 5.63 7.05
CA ILE A 41 18.01 6.87 6.39
C ILE A 41 19.54 7.09 6.32
N SER A 42 20.32 6.42 7.18
CA SER A 42 21.77 6.52 7.20
C SER A 42 22.46 5.71 6.10
N ASP A 43 21.75 4.79 5.42
CA ASP A 43 22.27 3.99 4.30
C ASP A 43 21.37 4.15 3.06
N MET A 44 21.42 5.34 2.46
CA MET A 44 20.69 5.64 1.22
C MET A 44 20.99 4.68 0.07
N PRO A 45 22.25 4.25 -0.18
CA PRO A 45 22.54 3.25 -1.19
C PRO A 45 21.77 1.94 -0.97
N ALA A 46 21.62 1.46 0.25
CA ALA A 46 20.80 0.28 0.54
C ALA A 46 19.30 0.52 0.24
N VAL A 47 18.76 1.69 0.60
CA VAL A 47 17.37 2.07 0.26
C VAL A 47 17.17 2.08 -1.25
N GLN A 48 18.11 2.65 -2.00
CA GLN A 48 18.07 2.72 -3.47
C GLN A 48 18.15 1.34 -4.12
N ARG A 49 18.99 0.42 -3.61
CA ARG A 49 19.02 -0.97 -4.09
C ARG A 49 17.70 -1.69 -3.83
N MET A 50 17.14 -1.50 -2.63
CA MET A 50 15.88 -2.15 -2.24
C MET A 50 14.70 -1.78 -3.15
N ILE A 51 14.67 -0.57 -3.71
CA ILE A 51 13.63 -0.13 -4.66
C ILE A 51 13.97 -0.43 -6.13
N ALA A 52 15.25 -0.62 -6.46
CA ALA A 52 15.67 -0.89 -7.84
C ALA A 52 15.38 -2.35 -8.24
N GLU A 53 15.49 -3.28 -7.28
CA GLU A 53 15.31 -4.71 -7.52
C GLU A 53 13.83 -5.12 -7.50
N ILE A 54 13.46 -6.09 -8.35
CA ILE A 54 12.07 -6.55 -8.53
C ILE A 54 11.54 -7.22 -7.26
N GLU A 55 12.29 -8.19 -6.73
CA GLU A 55 11.82 -9.01 -5.60
C GLU A 55 11.54 -8.21 -4.32
N PRO A 56 12.46 -7.38 -3.79
CA PRO A 56 12.16 -6.55 -2.62
C PRO A 56 11.05 -5.52 -2.89
N SER A 57 10.90 -5.04 -4.12
CA SER A 57 9.79 -4.16 -4.50
C SER A 57 8.43 -4.84 -4.35
N VAL A 58 8.31 -6.11 -4.73
CA VAL A 58 7.09 -6.91 -4.49
C VAL A 58 6.79 -7.00 -3.00
N HIS A 59 7.80 -7.29 -2.16
CA HIS A 59 7.60 -7.32 -0.71
C HIS A 59 7.19 -5.97 -0.12
N ILE A 60 7.73 -4.86 -0.62
CA ILE A 60 7.29 -3.51 -0.19
C ILE A 60 5.81 -3.29 -0.53
N ILE A 61 5.37 -3.68 -1.73
CA ILE A 61 3.96 -3.61 -2.12
C ILE A 61 3.12 -4.47 -1.18
N SER A 62 3.50 -5.74 -0.96
CA SER A 62 2.77 -6.66 -0.08
C SER A 62 2.67 -6.14 1.35
N ALA A 63 3.75 -5.60 1.92
CA ALA A 63 3.76 -5.01 3.25
C ALA A 63 2.82 -3.79 3.33
N THR A 64 2.89 -2.90 2.33
CA THR A 64 2.05 -1.70 2.26
C THR A 64 0.56 -2.05 2.16
N LEU A 65 0.20 -2.99 1.29
CA LEU A 65 -1.18 -3.44 1.11
C LEU A 65 -1.68 -4.25 2.33
N GLY A 66 -0.83 -5.08 2.93
CA GLY A 66 -1.16 -5.81 4.15
C GLY A 66 -1.49 -4.88 5.31
N ARG A 67 -0.71 -3.81 5.48
CA ARG A 67 -0.97 -2.74 6.47
C ARG A 67 -2.28 -2.02 6.18
N SER A 68 -2.57 -1.76 4.91
CA SER A 68 -3.83 -1.15 4.47
C SER A 68 -5.04 -2.02 4.82
N ILE A 69 -4.98 -3.32 4.49
CA ILE A 69 -6.02 -4.30 4.82
C ILE A 69 -6.24 -4.37 6.34
N TYR A 70 -5.15 -4.44 7.12
CA TYR A 70 -5.23 -4.45 8.57
C TYR A 70 -5.91 -3.20 9.13
N ALA A 71 -5.51 -2.00 8.66
CA ALA A 71 -6.09 -0.75 9.13
C ALA A 71 -7.59 -0.67 8.86
N TYR A 72 -8.04 -1.04 7.66
CA TYR A 72 -9.46 -1.02 7.31
C TYR A 72 -10.28 -2.08 8.07
N ARG A 73 -9.73 -3.27 8.32
CA ARG A 73 -10.38 -4.26 9.20
C ARG A 73 -10.46 -3.80 10.65
N LYS A 74 -9.45 -3.06 11.13
CA LYS A 74 -9.36 -2.63 12.53
C LYS A 74 -10.27 -1.45 12.86
N TYR A 75 -10.23 -0.38 12.06
CA TYR A 75 -10.85 0.89 12.43
C TYR A 75 -12.31 1.00 11.96
N PRO A 76 -12.62 1.00 10.65
CA PRO A 76 -14.02 1.04 10.20
C PRO A 76 -14.67 -0.35 10.14
N ARG A 77 -13.95 -1.44 10.46
CA ARG A 77 -14.42 -2.83 10.36
C ARG A 77 -14.85 -3.22 8.94
N ILE A 78 -14.12 -2.73 7.93
CA ILE A 78 -14.37 -3.01 6.52
C ILE A 78 -13.24 -3.90 5.98
N ASP A 79 -13.60 -5.03 5.37
CA ASP A 79 -12.62 -5.87 4.69
C ASP A 79 -12.44 -5.44 3.23
N ILE A 80 -11.28 -4.87 2.92
CA ILE A 80 -10.90 -4.44 1.57
C ILE A 80 -10.01 -5.46 0.84
N SER A 81 -9.71 -6.61 1.45
CA SER A 81 -8.70 -7.56 0.95
C SER A 81 -9.01 -8.17 -0.42
N LYS A 82 -10.27 -8.10 -0.86
CA LYS A 82 -10.73 -8.61 -2.15
C LYS A 82 -11.12 -7.53 -3.16
N ASN A 83 -11.12 -6.25 -2.77
CA ASN A 83 -11.44 -5.15 -3.67
C ASN A 83 -10.15 -4.57 -4.26
N LEU A 84 -9.86 -4.92 -5.52
CA LEU A 84 -8.65 -4.50 -6.22
C LEU A 84 -8.56 -2.98 -6.35
N GLY A 85 -9.67 -2.32 -6.68
CA GLY A 85 -9.72 -0.87 -6.85
C GLY A 85 -9.45 -0.10 -5.56
N LEU A 86 -9.91 -0.57 -4.42
CA LEU A 86 -9.58 0.02 -3.12
C LEU A 86 -8.11 -0.17 -2.77
N LEU A 87 -7.55 -1.35 -3.03
CA LEU A 87 -6.12 -1.60 -2.82
C LEU A 87 -5.26 -0.70 -3.72
N ALA A 88 -5.61 -0.56 -5.00
CA ALA A 88 -4.94 0.33 -5.94
C ALA A 88 -5.08 1.80 -5.53
N THR A 89 -6.26 2.22 -5.10
CA THR A 89 -6.52 3.58 -4.59
C THR A 89 -5.61 3.88 -3.41
N ILE A 90 -5.56 2.99 -2.41
CA ILE A 90 -4.78 3.22 -1.18
C ILE A 90 -3.27 3.17 -1.47
N PHE A 91 -2.81 2.27 -2.35
CA PHE A 91 -1.42 2.24 -2.76
C PHE A 91 -0.99 3.53 -3.46
N ASN A 92 -1.86 4.09 -4.31
CA ASN A 92 -1.63 5.35 -5.00
C ASN A 92 -1.56 6.53 -4.03
N VAL A 93 -2.56 6.69 -3.13
CA VAL A 93 -2.68 7.90 -2.29
C VAL A 93 -1.94 7.81 -0.94
N GLY A 94 -1.63 6.61 -0.47
CA GLY A 94 -1.01 6.36 0.84
C GLY A 94 -1.91 6.70 2.04
N TYR A 95 -1.28 6.93 3.19
CA TYR A 95 -1.92 7.33 4.46
C TYR A 95 -3.04 6.40 4.94
N GLU A 96 -2.85 5.10 4.76
CA GLU A 96 -3.85 4.05 4.97
C GLU A 96 -4.45 4.06 6.39
N VAL A 97 -3.62 4.23 7.42
CA VAL A 97 -4.08 4.29 8.82
C VAL A 97 -4.93 5.53 9.07
N GLN A 98 -4.46 6.70 8.63
CA GLN A 98 -5.16 7.98 8.83
C GLN A 98 -6.50 8.02 8.10
N ARG A 99 -6.56 7.42 6.90
CA ARG A 99 -7.81 7.30 6.13
C ARG A 99 -8.79 6.35 6.80
N ALA A 100 -8.32 5.20 7.27
CA ALA A 100 -9.16 4.23 7.97
C ALA A 100 -9.73 4.80 9.28
N THR A 101 -8.92 5.51 10.08
CA THR A 101 -9.39 6.16 11.32
C THR A 101 -10.38 7.28 11.03
N LYS A 102 -10.13 8.13 10.02
CA LYS A 102 -11.07 9.18 9.62
C LYS A 102 -12.41 8.62 9.16
N LEU A 103 -12.42 7.54 8.39
CA LEU A 103 -13.65 6.86 7.97
C LEU A 103 -14.42 6.28 9.16
N SER A 104 -13.70 5.62 10.08
CA SER A 104 -14.29 5.09 11.33
C SER A 104 -14.95 6.20 12.15
N GLN A 105 -14.26 7.33 12.34
CA GLN A 105 -14.81 8.50 13.04
C GLN A 105 -16.06 9.06 12.32
N ALA A 106 -16.00 9.22 10.99
CA ALA A 106 -17.15 9.69 10.22
C ALA A 106 -18.38 8.79 10.40
N ASN A 107 -18.18 7.46 10.40
CA ASN A 107 -19.25 6.49 10.64
C ASN A 107 -19.81 6.56 12.06
N ILE A 108 -18.96 6.78 13.07
CA ILE A 108 -19.41 6.99 14.46
C ILE A 108 -20.24 8.28 14.59
N PHE A 109 -19.80 9.37 13.95
CA PHE A 109 -20.47 10.67 14.04
C PHE A 109 -21.75 10.77 13.21
N ALA A 110 -21.84 10.07 12.08
CA ALA A 110 -22.99 10.13 11.19
C ALA A 110 -24.30 9.70 11.88
N LYS A 111 -24.23 8.82 12.90
CA LYS A 111 -25.40 8.25 13.59
C LYS A 111 -26.46 7.68 12.62
N THR A 112 -26.06 7.29 11.43
CA THR A 112 -26.90 6.66 10.42
C THR A 112 -26.74 5.15 10.46
N GLU A 113 -27.80 4.41 10.09
CA GLU A 113 -27.72 2.96 9.90
C GLU A 113 -26.82 2.60 8.71
N THR A 114 -26.75 3.47 7.70
CA THR A 114 -25.88 3.27 6.53
C THR A 114 -24.44 3.67 6.86
N MET A 115 -23.53 2.69 6.82
CA MET A 115 -22.11 2.90 6.99
C MET A 115 -21.49 3.51 5.72
N GLN A 116 -20.70 4.57 5.86
CA GLN A 116 -19.90 5.09 4.76
C GLN A 116 -18.80 4.08 4.40
N LEU A 117 -18.64 3.86 3.10
CA LEU A 117 -17.61 2.99 2.54
C LEU A 117 -16.42 3.81 2.03
N PRO A 118 -15.21 3.22 1.98
CA PRO A 118 -14.10 3.85 1.29
C PRO A 118 -14.44 4.11 -0.18
N LYS A 119 -13.91 5.22 -0.71
CA LYS A 119 -14.12 5.64 -2.09
C LYS A 119 -12.88 5.36 -2.93
N GLU A 120 -13.12 4.91 -4.16
CA GLU A 120 -12.09 4.68 -5.16
C GLU A 120 -11.66 6.00 -5.82
N ASN A 121 -10.40 6.07 -6.24
CA ASN A 121 -9.92 7.11 -7.14
C ASN A 121 -9.87 6.58 -8.60
N TYR A 122 -9.38 7.38 -9.53
CA TYR A 122 -9.24 6.97 -10.94
C TYR A 122 -8.45 5.65 -11.11
N PHE A 123 -7.35 5.47 -10.38
CA PHE A 123 -6.56 4.22 -10.43
C PHE A 123 -7.34 3.03 -9.88
N GLY A 124 -8.14 3.25 -8.84
CA GLY A 124 -9.02 2.24 -8.30
C GLY A 124 -10.11 1.81 -9.27
N TYR A 125 -10.79 2.78 -9.86
CA TYR A 125 -11.77 2.55 -10.92
C TYR A 125 -11.15 1.74 -12.07
N PHE A 126 -10.01 2.20 -12.59
CA PHE A 126 -9.32 1.53 -13.70
C PHE A 126 -8.94 0.09 -13.34
N ALA A 127 -8.45 -0.15 -12.12
CA ALA A 127 -8.09 -1.49 -11.69
C ALA A 127 -9.30 -2.43 -11.57
N ASN A 128 -10.45 -1.93 -11.11
CA ASN A 128 -11.69 -2.71 -11.07
C ASN A 128 -12.23 -2.99 -12.47
N GLU A 129 -12.18 -2.01 -13.37
CA GLU A 129 -12.66 -2.15 -14.74
C GLU A 129 -11.89 -3.25 -15.50
N HIS A 130 -10.60 -3.38 -15.23
CA HIS A 130 -9.72 -4.39 -15.83
C HIS A 130 -9.44 -5.59 -14.91
N GLU A 131 -10.21 -5.78 -13.83
CA GLU A 131 -9.90 -6.81 -12.82
C GLU A 131 -9.89 -8.22 -13.41
N GLN A 132 -10.84 -8.53 -14.29
CA GLN A 132 -10.91 -9.85 -14.93
C GLN A 132 -9.67 -10.14 -15.79
N GLU A 133 -9.24 -9.16 -16.57
CA GLU A 133 -8.04 -9.25 -17.42
C GLU A 133 -6.77 -9.43 -16.57
N ILE A 134 -6.63 -8.63 -15.51
CA ILE A 134 -5.49 -8.72 -14.57
C ILE A 134 -5.43 -10.11 -13.93
N ARG A 135 -6.58 -10.65 -13.49
CA ARG A 135 -6.64 -11.98 -12.88
C ARG A 135 -6.31 -13.10 -13.87
N ALA A 136 -6.75 -12.98 -15.12
CA ALA A 136 -6.40 -13.94 -16.17
C ALA A 136 -4.88 -13.99 -16.37
N LEU A 137 -4.22 -12.83 -16.50
CA LEU A 137 -2.77 -12.74 -16.68
C LEU A 137 -1.98 -13.37 -15.52
N VAL A 138 -2.45 -13.21 -14.27
CA VAL A 138 -1.78 -13.83 -13.11
C VAL A 138 -1.96 -15.35 -13.09
N ASN A 139 -3.12 -15.85 -13.51
CA ASN A 139 -3.40 -17.28 -13.54
C ASN A 139 -2.65 -18.00 -14.67
N GLU A 140 -2.32 -17.32 -15.76
CA GLU A 140 -1.50 -17.89 -16.86
C GLU A 140 -0.03 -18.09 -16.49
N VAL A 141 0.45 -17.40 -15.44
CA VAL A 141 1.86 -17.43 -14.98
C VAL A 141 2.07 -18.41 -13.82
N ASN A 142 1.00 -18.99 -13.25
CA ASN A 142 1.03 -20.01 -12.19
C ASN A 142 0.77 -21.41 -12.75
#